data_AF-A0A673M842-F1
#
_entry.id   AF-A0A673M842-F1
#
_cell.length_a   1.000
_cell.length_b   1.000
_cell.length_c   1.000
_cell.angle_alpha   90.00
_cell.angle_beta   90.00
_cell.angle_gamma   90.00
#
_symmetry.space_group_name_H-M   'P 1'
#
loop_
_entity.id
_entity.type
_entity.pdbx_description
1 polymer ?
#
loop_
_entity_poly.entity_id
_entity_poly.type
_entity_poly.pdbx_seq_one_letter_code
_entity_poly.pdbx_strand_id
1 'polypeptide(L)'
;SRKCFTFPFPTNPDNVSYLETLDPAEISKRFLEVTGRFCQFIFDQSQVKNLKDGHTVTGRVLGHLAKTYVDTISSGAVPCLENAVIAMAMIENEAAFQEGFEVYQSGMEKLKNSFPLELNEITLEHQCFSLMATQTFMKRSFRDSDGKYLETINHQFDRYLWDNEKASEAKCENLISVLSEPMTERINQGFYARIAEVLEKFLQQKVAVTTAILQADDKLTENERRICGKILLEQEIKAQEERQCQLEEKMATEQQNNEERVRQVIQRMEEEMLFQQQETKRAMDSKLREQAALMENGFQEKANKMACEMAVEEEE
;
A
#
# COMPACT_ATOMS: atom_id res chain seq x y z
N SER A 1 32.47 -20.01 -8.81
CA SER A 1 32.76 -21.12 -9.75
C SER A 1 33.71 -20.63 -10.82
N ARG A 2 34.82 -21.34 -11.11
CA ARG A 2 35.74 -21.00 -12.20
C ARG A 2 35.59 -22.03 -13.31
N LYS A 3 35.36 -21.60 -14.54
CA LYS A 3 35.41 -22.44 -15.74
C LYS A 3 36.36 -21.86 -16.77
N CYS A 4 37.01 -22.76 -17.50
CA CYS A 4 37.99 -22.44 -18.53
C CYS A 4 37.55 -23.09 -19.84
N PHE A 5 37.52 -22.30 -20.91
CA PHE A 5 37.27 -22.75 -22.28
C PHE A 5 38.50 -22.44 -23.12
N THR A 6 38.97 -23.42 -23.88
CA THR A 6 40.11 -23.26 -24.78
C THR A 6 39.63 -23.25 -26.22
N PHE A 7 39.85 -22.14 -26.91
CA PHE A 7 39.45 -21.96 -28.29
C PHE A 7 40.63 -22.27 -29.23
N PRO A 8 40.47 -23.15 -30.22
CA PRO A 8 41.48 -23.30 -31.27
C PRO A 8 41.50 -22.04 -32.15
N PHE A 9 42.54 -21.89 -32.96
CA PHE A 9 42.64 -20.73 -33.84
C PHE A 9 41.47 -20.72 -34.86
N PRO A 10 40.78 -19.57 -35.06
CA PRO A 10 39.47 -19.54 -35.73
C PRO A 10 39.54 -19.73 -37.25
N THR A 11 40.62 -19.26 -37.90
CA THR A 11 40.84 -19.35 -39.34
C THR A 11 42.35 -19.19 -39.63
N ASN A 12 42.80 -19.05 -40.87
CA ASN A 12 44.21 -18.73 -41.18
C ASN A 12 44.59 -17.37 -40.55
N PRO A 13 45.76 -17.24 -39.88
CA PRO A 13 46.27 -15.97 -39.35
C PRO A 13 46.15 -14.76 -40.27
N ASP A 14 46.35 -14.94 -41.58
CA ASP A 14 46.25 -13.85 -42.56
C ASP A 14 44.83 -13.26 -42.63
N ASN A 15 43.81 -14.05 -42.27
CA ASN A 15 42.40 -13.70 -42.40
C ASN A 15 41.75 -13.17 -41.11
N VAL A 16 42.48 -13.10 -39.99
CA VAL A 16 41.92 -12.74 -38.68
C VAL A 16 41.41 -11.30 -38.63
N SER A 17 42.04 -10.37 -39.37
CA SER A 17 41.64 -8.96 -39.39
C SER A 17 40.27 -8.70 -40.02
N TYR A 18 39.75 -9.66 -40.79
CA TYR A 18 38.42 -9.60 -41.42
C TYR A 18 37.51 -10.74 -40.95
N LEU A 19 37.79 -11.35 -39.79
CA LEU A 19 37.07 -12.48 -39.20
C LEU A 19 35.54 -12.28 -39.14
N GLU A 20 35.07 -11.07 -38.85
CA GLU A 20 33.63 -10.74 -38.77
C GLU A 20 32.91 -10.78 -40.11
N THR A 21 33.66 -10.72 -41.21
CA THR A 21 33.13 -10.69 -42.59
C THR A 21 33.34 -11.99 -43.36
N LEU A 22 34.06 -12.96 -42.78
CA LEU A 22 34.32 -14.26 -43.40
C LEU A 22 33.04 -15.08 -43.52
N ASP A 23 32.97 -15.91 -44.56
CA ASP A 23 31.91 -16.90 -44.65
C ASP A 23 32.08 -17.94 -43.52
N PRO A 24 31.01 -18.37 -42.84
CA PRO A 24 31.08 -19.41 -41.81
C PRO A 24 31.79 -20.71 -42.26
N ALA A 25 31.80 -21.02 -43.55
CA ALA A 25 32.52 -22.17 -44.12
C ALA A 25 34.05 -21.99 -44.11
N GLU A 26 34.54 -20.76 -44.06
CA GLU A 26 35.97 -20.40 -43.94
C GLU A 26 36.48 -20.40 -42.49
N ILE A 27 35.56 -20.57 -41.54
CA ILE A 27 35.86 -20.69 -40.12
C ILE A 27 36.11 -22.16 -39.77
N SER A 28 37.13 -22.40 -38.94
CA SER A 28 37.47 -23.72 -38.43
C SER A 28 36.26 -24.38 -37.76
N LYS A 29 35.86 -25.56 -38.26
CA LYS A 29 34.77 -26.36 -37.66
C LYS A 29 35.01 -26.62 -36.18
N ARG A 30 36.25 -26.91 -35.78
CA ARG A 30 36.61 -27.16 -34.37
C ARG A 30 36.47 -25.90 -33.51
N PHE A 31 36.73 -24.72 -34.08
CA PHE A 31 36.47 -23.45 -33.39
C PHE A 31 34.97 -23.26 -33.20
N LEU A 32 34.18 -23.44 -34.26
CA LEU A 32 32.71 -23.33 -34.19
C LEU A 32 32.10 -24.30 -33.17
N GLU A 33 32.60 -25.54 -33.09
CA GLU A 33 32.16 -26.53 -32.10
C GLU A 33 32.45 -26.09 -30.65
N VAL A 34 33.62 -25.51 -30.39
CA VAL A 34 33.97 -24.99 -29.05
C VAL A 34 33.11 -23.77 -28.74
N THR A 35 32.95 -22.85 -29.69
CA THR A 35 32.11 -21.66 -29.55
C THR A 35 30.67 -22.03 -29.28
N GLY A 36 30.10 -23.01 -29.99
CA GLY A 36 28.76 -23.51 -29.73
C GLY A 36 28.61 -24.06 -28.31
N ARG A 37 29.57 -24.88 -27.85
CA ARG A 37 29.57 -25.40 -26.46
C ARG A 37 29.72 -24.29 -25.42
N PHE A 38 30.54 -23.28 -25.69
CA PHE A 38 30.70 -22.12 -24.83
C PHE A 38 29.39 -21.33 -24.73
N CYS A 39 28.78 -20.99 -25.87
CA CYS A 39 27.51 -20.26 -25.90
C CYS A 39 26.42 -21.04 -25.16
N GLN A 40 26.28 -22.34 -25.43
CA GLN A 40 25.32 -23.21 -24.74
C GLN A 40 25.54 -23.19 -23.23
N PHE A 41 26.80 -23.32 -22.78
CA PHE A 41 27.13 -23.23 -21.36
C PHE A 41 26.74 -21.88 -20.76
N ILE A 42 27.01 -20.76 -21.44
CA ILE A 42 26.63 -19.44 -20.96
C ILE A 42 25.10 -19.34 -20.84
N PHE A 43 24.34 -19.79 -21.84
CA PHE A 43 22.87 -19.74 -21.78
C PHE A 43 22.29 -20.63 -20.67
N ASP A 44 22.88 -21.81 -20.46
CA ASP A 44 22.34 -22.78 -19.48
C ASP A 44 22.78 -22.50 -18.04
N GLN A 45 23.98 -21.94 -17.84
CA GLN A 45 24.63 -21.88 -16.53
C GLN A 45 24.78 -20.46 -15.99
N SER A 46 24.56 -19.42 -16.80
CA SER A 46 24.62 -18.05 -16.30
C SER A 46 23.40 -17.77 -15.45
N GLN A 47 23.65 -17.47 -14.18
CA GLN A 47 22.60 -17.09 -13.27
C GLN A 47 22.14 -15.66 -13.54
N VAL A 48 20.86 -15.41 -13.29
CA VAL A 48 20.32 -14.06 -13.23
C VAL A 48 21.07 -13.27 -12.16
N LYS A 49 21.43 -12.03 -12.48
CA LYS A 49 22.14 -11.17 -11.52
C LYS A 49 21.19 -10.76 -10.41
N ASN A 50 21.56 -11.07 -9.16
CA ASN A 50 20.83 -10.64 -7.96
C ASN A 50 21.73 -9.74 -7.08
N LEU A 51 21.08 -8.89 -6.28
CA LEU A 51 21.68 -8.18 -5.16
C LEU A 51 21.77 -9.10 -3.92
N LYS A 52 22.43 -8.65 -2.85
CA LYS A 52 22.65 -9.47 -1.63
C LYS A 52 21.35 -9.97 -0.99
N ASP A 53 20.25 -9.25 -1.12
CA ASP A 53 18.94 -9.62 -0.56
C ASP A 53 18.02 -10.26 -1.61
N GLY A 54 18.59 -10.87 -2.65
CA GLY A 54 17.83 -11.62 -3.66
C GLY A 54 17.07 -10.83 -4.69
N HIS A 55 17.14 -9.51 -4.60
CA HIS A 55 16.53 -8.64 -5.57
C HIS A 55 17.19 -8.82 -6.95
N THR A 56 16.40 -9.30 -7.91
CA THR A 56 16.83 -9.47 -9.29
C THR A 56 17.12 -8.12 -9.94
N VAL A 57 18.31 -8.03 -10.54
CA VAL A 57 18.74 -6.84 -11.27
C VAL A 57 18.04 -6.79 -12.62
N THR A 58 16.94 -6.05 -12.68
CA THR A 58 16.23 -5.72 -13.93
C THR A 58 16.98 -4.63 -14.71
N GLY A 59 16.55 -4.35 -15.95
CA GLY A 59 17.14 -3.26 -16.75
C GLY A 59 17.06 -1.90 -16.07
N ARG A 60 15.99 -1.62 -15.32
CA ARG A 60 15.82 -0.39 -14.53
C ARG A 60 16.84 -0.31 -13.40
N VAL A 61 16.97 -1.39 -12.63
CA VAL A 61 17.94 -1.49 -11.52
C VAL A 61 19.38 -1.37 -12.05
N LEU A 62 19.68 -2.03 -13.16
CA LEU A 62 21.00 -1.95 -13.80
C LEU A 62 21.34 -0.52 -14.25
N GLY A 63 20.37 0.20 -14.82
CA GLY A 63 20.54 1.60 -15.22
C GLY A 63 20.90 2.50 -14.04
N HIS A 64 20.20 2.35 -12.91
CA HIS A 64 20.52 3.08 -11.68
C HIS A 64 21.89 2.69 -11.11
N LEU A 65 22.21 1.39 -11.03
CA LEU A 65 23.53 0.92 -10.57
C LEU A 65 24.66 1.50 -11.43
N ALA A 66 24.51 1.44 -12.75
CA ALA A 66 25.51 1.96 -13.68
C ALA A 66 25.72 3.46 -13.47
N LYS A 67 24.63 4.24 -13.39
CA LYS A 67 24.69 5.68 -13.12
C LYS A 67 25.38 5.98 -11.78
N THR A 68 24.91 5.38 -10.69
CA THR A 68 25.45 5.60 -9.35
C THR A 68 26.94 5.28 -9.29
N TYR A 69 27.36 4.16 -9.89
CA TYR A 69 28.78 3.79 -9.92
C TYR A 69 29.62 4.75 -10.76
N VAL A 70 29.16 5.13 -11.95
CA VAL A 70 29.88 6.09 -12.81
C VAL A 70 29.98 7.46 -12.15
N ASP A 71 28.90 7.97 -11.56
CA ASP A 71 28.88 9.25 -10.84
C ASP A 71 29.83 9.23 -9.64
N THR A 72 29.83 8.13 -8.86
CA THR A 72 30.72 7.96 -7.70
C THR A 72 32.18 7.94 -8.14
N ILE A 73 32.53 7.15 -9.16
CA ILE A 73 33.90 7.11 -9.72
C ILE A 73 34.32 8.49 -10.23
N SER A 74 33.43 9.17 -10.96
CA SER A 74 33.70 10.49 -11.55
C SER A 74 33.93 11.57 -10.49
N SER A 75 33.32 11.43 -9.30
CA SER A 75 33.55 12.30 -8.15
C SER A 75 34.85 12.00 -7.37
N GLY A 76 35.56 10.92 -7.69
CA GLY A 76 36.76 10.47 -6.99
C GLY A 76 36.47 9.65 -5.72
N ALA A 77 35.21 9.35 -5.42
CA ALA A 77 34.81 8.46 -4.33
C ALA A 77 34.86 6.98 -4.75
N VAL A 78 34.88 6.07 -3.76
CA VAL A 78 34.86 4.62 -4.02
C VAL A 78 33.43 4.12 -4.09
N PRO A 79 33.03 3.44 -5.18
CA PRO A 79 31.73 2.79 -5.29
C PRO A 79 31.47 1.79 -4.17
N CYS A 80 30.36 1.99 -3.44
CA CYS A 80 29.87 1.04 -2.45
C CYS A 80 28.56 0.44 -2.93
N LEU A 81 28.50 -0.89 -3.05
CA LEU A 81 27.29 -1.61 -3.47
C LEU A 81 26.13 -1.32 -2.51
N GLU A 82 26.38 -1.35 -1.20
CA GLU A 82 25.36 -1.13 -0.17
C GLU A 82 24.70 0.26 -0.31
N ASN A 83 25.51 1.32 -0.45
CA ASN A 83 25.02 2.68 -0.62
C ASN A 83 24.23 2.85 -1.92
N ALA A 84 24.69 2.20 -3.00
CA ALA A 84 23.98 2.20 -4.27
C ALA A 84 22.61 1.51 -4.14
N VAL A 85 22.54 0.37 -3.44
CA VAL A 85 21.28 -0.34 -3.19
C VAL A 85 20.32 0.50 -2.35
N ILE A 86 20.80 1.15 -1.28
CA ILE A 86 19.96 2.01 -0.42
C ILE A 86 19.40 3.19 -1.21
N ALA A 87 20.25 3.92 -1.95
CA ALA A 87 19.80 5.07 -2.73
C ALA A 87 18.77 4.66 -3.81
N MET A 88 18.96 3.49 -4.43
CA MET A 88 17.98 2.95 -5.37
C MET A 88 16.67 2.57 -4.70
N ALA A 89 16.72 1.93 -3.52
CA ALA A 89 15.51 1.58 -2.77
C ALA A 89 14.67 2.83 -2.49
N MET A 90 15.30 3.92 -2.04
CA MET A 90 14.59 5.19 -1.83
C MET A 90 13.90 5.71 -3.10
N ILE A 91 14.60 5.72 -4.24
CA ILE A 91 14.05 6.22 -5.51
C ILE A 91 12.91 5.33 -6.02
N GLU A 92 13.11 4.01 -6.00
CA GLU A 92 12.12 3.07 -6.50
C GLU A 92 10.90 2.96 -5.58
N ASN A 93 11.09 3.04 -4.25
CA ASN A 93 9.99 3.06 -3.28
C ASN A 93 9.16 4.33 -3.40
N GLU A 94 9.77 5.49 -3.60
CA GLU A 94 9.04 6.75 -3.85
C GLU A 94 8.24 6.65 -5.15
N ALA A 95 8.85 6.15 -6.23
CA ALA A 95 8.13 5.96 -7.49
C ALA A 95 6.98 4.95 -7.37
N ALA A 96 7.19 3.83 -6.67
CA ALA A 96 6.17 2.83 -6.38
C ALA A 96 5.04 3.40 -5.51
N PHE A 97 5.38 4.27 -4.56
CA PHE A 97 4.41 4.98 -3.72
C PHE A 97 3.50 5.85 -4.59
N GLN A 98 4.07 6.69 -5.46
CA GLN A 98 3.28 7.57 -6.33
C GLN A 98 2.36 6.75 -7.24
N GLU A 99 2.87 5.68 -7.85
CA GLU A 99 2.10 4.79 -8.72
C GLU A 99 0.92 4.11 -7.97
N GLY A 100 1.18 3.57 -6.78
CA GLY A 100 0.12 2.99 -5.94
C GLY A 100 -0.89 4.04 -5.47
N PHE A 101 -0.41 5.22 -5.07
CA PHE A 101 -1.24 6.32 -4.59
C PHE A 101 -2.16 6.87 -5.70
N GLU A 102 -1.68 6.99 -6.93
CA GLU A 102 -2.50 7.36 -8.09
C GLU A 102 -3.63 6.36 -8.33
N VAL A 103 -3.37 5.05 -8.18
CA VAL A 103 -4.42 4.02 -8.27
C VAL A 103 -5.49 4.22 -7.20
N TYR A 104 -5.09 4.44 -5.95
CA TYR A 104 -6.01 4.71 -4.85
C TYR A 104 -6.85 5.97 -5.12
N GLN A 105 -6.19 7.07 -5.45
CA GLN A 105 -6.82 8.37 -5.67
C GLN A 105 -7.79 8.33 -6.86
N SER A 106 -7.41 7.69 -7.97
CA SER A 106 -8.28 7.53 -9.14
C SER A 106 -9.56 6.75 -8.82
N GLY A 107 -9.47 5.72 -7.96
CA GLY A 107 -10.63 4.97 -7.47
C GLY A 107 -11.55 5.83 -6.60
N MET A 108 -10.98 6.48 -5.58
CA MET A 108 -11.74 7.30 -4.63
C MET A 108 -12.37 8.54 -5.27
N GLU A 109 -11.69 9.22 -6.19
CA GLU A 109 -12.26 10.38 -6.92
C GLU A 109 -13.43 9.98 -7.82
N LYS A 110 -13.41 8.76 -8.38
CA LYS A 110 -14.58 8.24 -9.12
C LYS A 110 -15.74 7.98 -8.18
N LEU A 111 -15.48 7.36 -7.03
CA LEU A 111 -16.48 7.08 -6.00
C LEU A 111 -17.13 8.36 -5.46
N LYS A 112 -16.35 9.43 -5.31
CA LYS A 112 -16.79 10.74 -4.85
C LYS A 112 -17.97 11.32 -5.65
N ASN A 113 -18.14 10.94 -6.92
CA ASN A 113 -19.28 11.38 -7.73
C ASN A 113 -20.63 10.81 -7.26
N SER A 114 -20.61 9.75 -6.44
CA SER A 114 -21.79 9.09 -5.90
C SER A 114 -22.15 9.56 -4.48
N PHE A 115 -21.42 10.51 -3.92
CA PHE A 115 -21.68 10.99 -2.56
C PHE A 115 -23.06 11.68 -2.44
N PRO A 116 -23.73 11.56 -1.27
CA PRO A 116 -23.30 10.83 -0.08
C PRO A 116 -23.60 9.32 -0.13
N LEU A 117 -22.72 8.52 0.47
CA LEU A 117 -22.81 7.07 0.62
C LEU A 117 -22.92 6.65 2.09
N GLU A 118 -23.45 5.46 2.34
CA GLU A 118 -23.43 4.84 3.68
C GLU A 118 -21.99 4.50 4.09
N LEU A 119 -21.72 4.47 5.41
CA LEU A 119 -20.37 4.26 5.94
C LEU A 119 -19.77 2.93 5.47
N ASN A 120 -20.55 1.85 5.47
CA ASN A 120 -20.11 0.53 5.03
C ASN A 120 -19.72 0.52 3.54
N GLU A 121 -20.46 1.26 2.71
CA GLU A 121 -20.23 1.30 1.25
C GLU A 121 -18.94 2.02 0.90
N ILE A 122 -18.73 3.23 1.44
CA ILE A 122 -17.49 3.99 1.20
C ILE A 122 -16.28 3.25 1.78
N THR A 123 -16.47 2.55 2.89
CA THR A 123 -15.43 1.79 3.56
C THR A 123 -15.00 0.59 2.73
N LEU A 124 -15.94 -0.23 2.22
CA LEU A 124 -15.62 -1.38 1.36
C LEU A 124 -14.83 -0.97 0.11
N GLU A 125 -15.21 0.13 -0.52
CA GLU A 125 -14.49 0.67 -1.68
C GLU A 125 -13.08 1.15 -1.31
N HIS A 126 -12.93 1.85 -0.17
CA HIS A 126 -11.62 2.22 0.35
C HIS A 126 -10.72 1.00 0.58
N GLN A 127 -11.25 -0.08 1.17
CA GLN A 127 -10.48 -1.32 1.38
C GLN A 127 -10.00 -1.88 0.04
N CYS A 128 -10.88 -1.94 -0.96
CA CYS A 128 -10.55 -2.43 -2.29
C CYS A 128 -9.42 -1.60 -2.94
N PHE A 129 -9.56 -0.28 -2.97
CA PHE A 129 -8.57 0.60 -3.58
C PHE A 129 -7.25 0.62 -2.79
N SER A 130 -7.31 0.58 -1.45
CA SER A 130 -6.13 0.50 -0.57
C SER A 130 -5.34 -0.79 -0.81
N LEU A 131 -6.04 -1.91 -1.00
CA LEU A 131 -5.43 -3.20 -1.35
C LEU A 131 -4.78 -3.15 -2.73
N MET A 132 -5.48 -2.66 -3.75
CA MET A 132 -4.94 -2.53 -5.11
C MET A 132 -3.70 -1.62 -5.16
N ALA A 133 -3.75 -0.52 -4.43
CA ALA A 133 -2.64 0.42 -4.29
C ALA A 133 -1.45 -0.25 -3.58
N THR A 134 -1.69 -1.00 -2.49
CA THR A 134 -0.66 -1.76 -1.77
C THR A 134 -0.02 -2.83 -2.66
N GLN A 135 -0.81 -3.57 -3.42
CA GLN A 135 -0.29 -4.55 -4.37
C GLN A 135 0.56 -3.89 -5.48
N THR A 136 0.13 -2.74 -5.98
CA THR A 136 0.89 -1.96 -6.97
C THR A 136 2.23 -1.50 -6.40
N PHE A 137 2.23 -0.97 -5.17
CA PHE A 137 3.44 -0.59 -4.45
C PHE A 137 4.40 -1.79 -4.27
N MET A 138 3.89 -2.90 -3.74
CA MET A 138 4.70 -4.08 -3.40
C MET A 138 5.37 -4.75 -4.61
N LYS A 139 4.81 -4.61 -5.82
CA LYS A 139 5.42 -5.15 -7.05
C LYS A 139 6.76 -4.50 -7.39
N ARG A 140 7.01 -3.29 -6.87
CA ARG A 140 8.15 -2.47 -7.29
C ARG A 140 9.00 -1.98 -6.13
N SER A 141 8.41 -1.82 -4.94
CA SER A 141 9.14 -1.43 -3.75
C SER A 141 10.09 -2.53 -3.29
N PHE A 142 11.18 -2.16 -2.63
CA PHE A 142 12.09 -3.07 -1.94
C PHE A 142 12.80 -2.39 -0.77
N ARG A 143 13.13 -3.16 0.27
CA ARG A 143 13.73 -2.65 1.52
C ARG A 143 12.96 -1.45 2.12
N ASP A 144 11.62 -1.48 2.12
CA ASP A 144 10.79 -0.46 2.78
C ASP A 144 10.41 -0.88 4.20
N SER A 145 10.96 -0.19 5.20
CA SER A 145 10.74 -0.46 6.64
C SER A 145 9.88 0.59 7.34
N ASP A 146 9.53 1.68 6.65
CA ASP A 146 9.09 2.91 7.32
C ASP A 146 7.57 3.04 7.44
N GLY A 147 6.77 2.24 6.73
CA GLY A 147 5.30 2.24 6.84
C GLY A 147 4.58 3.54 6.44
N LYS A 148 5.32 4.60 6.07
CA LYS A 148 4.84 5.95 5.72
C LYS A 148 3.74 5.96 4.67
N TYR A 149 3.78 5.01 3.74
CA TYR A 149 2.76 4.85 2.72
C TYR A 149 1.38 4.61 3.31
N LEU A 150 1.29 3.77 4.34
CA LEU A 150 0.02 3.37 4.94
C LEU A 150 -0.63 4.55 5.67
N GLU A 151 0.16 5.32 6.41
CA GLU A 151 -0.27 6.54 7.09
C GLU A 151 -0.86 7.55 6.09
N THR A 152 -0.24 7.68 4.91
CA THR A 152 -0.70 8.63 3.90
C THR A 152 -2.06 8.24 3.31
N ILE A 153 -2.30 6.95 3.07
CA ILE A 153 -3.60 6.46 2.59
C ILE A 153 -4.69 6.69 3.66
N ASN A 154 -4.41 6.42 4.93
CA ASN A 154 -5.36 6.60 6.02
C ASN A 154 -5.76 8.09 6.14
N HIS A 155 -4.78 8.99 6.11
CA HIS A 155 -5.05 10.43 6.13
C HIS A 155 -5.88 10.90 4.92
N GLN A 156 -5.70 10.30 3.73
CA GLN A 156 -6.57 10.62 2.59
C GLN A 156 -7.98 10.08 2.78
N PHE A 157 -8.13 8.91 3.39
CA PHE A 157 -9.45 8.35 3.66
C PHE A 157 -10.27 9.23 4.61
N ASP A 158 -9.65 9.77 5.67
CA ASP A 158 -10.29 10.74 6.57
C ASP A 158 -10.84 11.96 5.81
N ARG A 159 -10.10 12.43 4.80
CA ARG A 159 -10.54 13.53 3.93
C ARG A 159 -11.76 13.15 3.10
N TYR A 160 -11.79 11.94 2.53
CA TYR A 160 -12.96 11.46 1.78
C TYR A 160 -14.18 11.24 2.67
N LEU A 161 -13.98 10.77 3.91
CA LEU A 161 -15.06 10.65 4.90
C LEU A 161 -15.65 12.02 5.24
N TRP A 162 -14.81 13.03 5.42
CA TRP A 162 -15.26 14.41 5.65
C TRP A 162 -16.05 14.98 4.47
N ASP A 163 -15.57 14.76 3.24
CA ASP A 163 -16.29 15.16 2.02
C ASP A 163 -17.67 14.45 1.92
N ASN A 164 -17.73 13.16 2.29
CA ASN A 164 -18.96 12.37 2.29
C ASN A 164 -19.96 12.88 3.35
N GLU A 165 -19.47 13.18 4.56
CA GLU A 165 -20.27 13.77 5.63
C GLU A 165 -20.85 15.12 5.20
N LYS A 166 -20.05 15.99 4.56
CA LYS A 166 -20.52 17.28 4.04
C LYS A 166 -21.59 17.14 2.97
N ALA A 167 -21.45 16.16 2.08
CA ALA A 167 -22.46 15.86 1.07
C ALA A 167 -23.76 15.33 1.72
N SER A 168 -23.64 14.53 2.78
CA SER A 168 -24.79 14.01 3.53
C SER A 168 -25.53 15.11 4.27
N GLU A 169 -24.80 15.97 4.99
CA GLU A 169 -25.32 17.15 5.68
C GLU A 169 -26.11 18.03 4.71
N ALA A 170 -25.52 18.42 3.58
CA ALA A 170 -26.18 19.25 2.58
C ALA A 170 -27.47 18.61 2.02
N LYS A 171 -27.46 17.29 1.80
CA LYS A 171 -28.64 16.54 1.33
C LYS A 171 -29.74 16.52 2.39
N CYS A 172 -29.38 16.30 3.65
CA CYS A 172 -30.30 16.30 4.79
C CYS A 172 -30.89 17.69 5.05
N GLU A 173 -30.07 18.74 5.04
CA GLU A 173 -30.53 20.13 5.17
C GLU A 173 -31.54 20.50 4.09
N ASN A 174 -31.26 20.11 2.83
CA ASN A 174 -32.17 20.34 1.72
C ASN A 174 -33.51 19.60 1.92
N LEU A 175 -33.45 18.31 2.29
CA LEU A 175 -34.65 17.51 2.56
C LEU A 175 -35.48 18.10 3.72
N ILE A 176 -34.84 18.51 4.82
CA ILE A 176 -35.52 19.14 5.95
C ILE A 176 -36.19 20.44 5.50
N SER A 177 -35.50 21.28 4.74
CA SER A 177 -36.05 22.52 4.20
C SER A 177 -37.30 22.25 3.35
N VAL A 178 -37.21 21.31 2.39
CA VAL A 178 -38.32 20.98 1.49
C VAL A 178 -39.50 20.35 2.23
N LEU A 179 -39.24 19.41 3.15
CA LEU A 179 -40.30 18.72 3.89
C LEU A 179 -40.98 19.62 4.92
N SER A 180 -40.25 20.58 5.48
CA SER A 180 -40.79 21.52 6.48
C SER A 180 -41.44 22.76 5.86
N GLU A 181 -41.23 23.04 4.57
CA GLU A 181 -41.77 24.22 3.88
C GLU A 181 -43.31 24.32 3.99
N PRO A 182 -44.12 23.29 3.70
CA PRO A 182 -45.57 23.38 3.80
C PRO A 182 -46.06 23.63 5.22
N MET A 183 -45.36 23.08 6.21
CA MET A 183 -45.68 23.28 7.62
C MET A 183 -45.33 24.69 8.08
N THR A 184 -44.14 25.18 7.69
CA THR A 184 -43.64 26.52 8.00
C THR A 184 -44.54 27.59 7.38
N GLU A 185 -45.00 27.38 6.15
CA GLU A 185 -45.96 28.28 5.51
C GLU A 185 -47.29 28.35 6.27
N ARG A 186 -47.86 27.20 6.67
CA ARG A 186 -49.08 27.15 7.47
C ARG A 186 -48.92 27.82 8.84
N ILE A 187 -47.76 27.67 9.48
CA ILE A 187 -47.43 28.36 10.73
C ILE A 187 -47.40 29.88 10.50
N ASN A 188 -46.69 30.35 9.47
CA ASN A 188 -46.57 31.77 9.16
C ASN A 188 -47.91 32.42 8.75
N GLN A 189 -48.80 31.67 8.09
CA GLN A 189 -50.16 32.11 7.79
C GLN A 189 -51.08 32.14 9.03
N GLY A 190 -50.58 31.75 10.20
CA GLY A 190 -51.34 31.69 11.45
C GLY A 190 -52.43 30.61 11.43
N PHE A 191 -52.33 29.61 10.54
CA PHE A 191 -53.34 28.56 10.41
C PHE A 191 -53.58 27.83 11.73
N TYR A 192 -52.50 27.43 12.39
CA TYR A 192 -52.56 26.74 13.69
C TYR A 192 -53.01 27.66 14.84
N ALA A 193 -52.63 28.95 14.81
CA ALA A 193 -53.08 29.93 15.80
C ALA A 193 -54.58 30.23 15.69
N ARG A 194 -55.13 30.30 14.46
CA ARG A 194 -56.57 30.44 14.23
C ARG A 194 -57.37 29.24 14.74
N ILE A 195 -56.85 28.03 14.62
CA ILE A 195 -57.50 26.84 15.19
C ILE A 195 -57.56 26.94 16.72
N ALA A 196 -56.47 27.37 17.37
CA ALA A 196 -56.44 27.60 18.80
C ALA A 196 -57.44 28.68 19.24
N GLU A 197 -57.54 29.79 18.51
CA GLU A 197 -58.49 30.88 18.82
C GLU A 197 -59.96 30.46 18.61
N VAL A 198 -60.26 29.66 17.58
CA VAL A 198 -61.61 29.09 17.34
C VAL A 198 -61.99 28.12 18.46
N LEU A 199 -61.04 27.28 18.89
CA LEU A 199 -61.24 26.40 20.03
C LEU A 199 -61.47 27.19 21.32
N GLU A 200 -60.70 28.24 21.55
CA GLU A 200 -60.84 29.13 22.71
C GLU A 200 -62.21 29.82 22.75
N LYS A 201 -62.67 30.38 21.62
CA LYS A 201 -64.01 30.97 21.48
C LYS A 201 -65.14 29.95 21.70
N PHE A 202 -64.97 28.72 21.22
CA PHE A 202 -65.91 27.63 21.45
C PHE A 202 -65.98 27.25 22.95
N LEU A 203 -64.84 27.22 23.64
CA LEU A 203 -64.76 26.97 25.07
C LEU A 203 -65.34 28.12 25.91
N GLN A 204 -65.13 29.38 25.49
CA GLN A 204 -65.72 30.57 26.13
C GLN A 204 -67.26 30.60 26.03
N GLN A 205 -67.87 29.99 25.01
CA GLN A 205 -69.33 29.81 24.94
C GLN A 205 -69.88 28.77 25.94
N LYS A 206 -69.01 28.01 26.62
CA LYS A 206 -69.36 26.89 27.52
C LYS A 206 -68.89 27.10 28.97
N VAL A 207 -68.68 28.35 29.39
CA VAL A 207 -68.07 28.83 30.66
C VAL A 207 -68.70 28.30 31.97
N ALA A 208 -69.80 27.54 31.94
CA ALA A 208 -70.35 26.89 33.14
C ALA A 208 -69.70 25.52 33.48
N VAL A 209 -68.83 24.96 32.62
CA VAL A 209 -68.19 23.63 32.79
C VAL A 209 -66.64 23.74 32.84
N THR A 210 -66.08 24.94 32.98
CA THR A 210 -64.67 25.23 32.66
C THR A 210 -63.66 24.95 33.78
N THR A 211 -64.04 24.93 35.06
CA THR A 211 -63.07 24.89 36.16
C THR A 211 -62.37 23.53 36.31
N ALA A 212 -63.06 22.43 35.99
CA ALA A 212 -62.46 21.08 35.94
C ALA A 212 -61.66 20.84 34.65
N ILE A 213 -62.00 21.54 33.57
CA ILE A 213 -61.32 21.45 32.27
C ILE A 213 -59.99 22.23 32.30
N LEU A 214 -59.93 23.42 32.91
CA LEU A 214 -58.69 24.20 33.09
C LEU A 214 -57.59 23.40 33.81
N GLN A 215 -57.92 22.69 34.89
CA GLN A 215 -56.94 21.84 35.59
C GLN A 215 -56.56 20.58 34.79
N ALA A 216 -57.40 20.13 33.87
CA ALA A 216 -57.07 19.06 32.93
C ALA A 216 -56.17 19.56 31.80
N ASP A 217 -56.34 20.81 31.36
CA ASP A 217 -55.60 21.46 30.27
C ASP A 217 -54.18 21.86 30.68
N ASP A 218 -54.00 22.37 31.91
CA ASP A 218 -52.66 22.59 32.50
C ASP A 218 -51.86 21.28 32.56
N LYS A 219 -52.54 20.17 32.91
CA LYS A 219 -51.95 18.83 32.92
C LYS A 219 -51.69 18.27 31.52
N LEU A 220 -52.50 18.63 30.53
CA LEU A 220 -52.25 18.28 29.12
C LEU A 220 -51.02 19.02 28.60
N THR A 221 -50.90 20.32 28.86
CA THR A 221 -49.74 21.15 28.51
C THR A 221 -48.44 20.66 29.17
N GLU A 222 -48.52 20.24 30.44
CA GLU A 222 -47.41 19.61 31.16
C GLU A 222 -47.01 18.26 30.51
N ASN A 223 -48.00 17.46 30.10
CA ASN A 223 -47.75 16.18 29.42
C ASN A 223 -47.18 16.36 28.01
N GLU A 224 -47.63 17.37 27.26
CA GLU A 224 -47.08 17.71 25.94
C GLU A 224 -45.62 18.14 26.04
N ARG A 225 -45.28 19.01 27.00
CA ARG A 225 -43.88 19.37 27.30
C ARG A 225 -43.05 18.13 27.67
N ARG A 226 -43.61 17.21 28.44
CA ARG A 226 -42.94 15.95 28.81
C ARG A 226 -42.76 15.00 27.61
N ILE A 227 -43.72 14.95 26.68
CA ILE A 227 -43.63 14.15 25.45
C ILE A 227 -42.58 14.75 24.50
N CYS A 228 -42.59 16.06 24.28
CA CYS A 228 -41.55 16.74 23.50
C CYS A 228 -40.16 16.51 24.11
N GLY A 229 -40.02 16.64 25.43
CA GLY A 229 -38.75 16.36 26.12
C GLY A 229 -38.28 14.92 25.93
N LYS A 230 -39.18 13.93 25.95
CA LYS A 230 -38.84 12.53 25.67
C LYS A 230 -38.43 12.29 24.22
N ILE A 231 -39.13 12.90 23.26
CA ILE A 231 -38.80 12.79 21.83
C ILE A 231 -37.41 13.39 21.57
N LEU A 232 -37.11 14.55 22.16
CA LEU A 232 -35.80 15.19 22.03
C LEU A 232 -34.68 14.31 22.62
N LEU A 233 -34.92 13.74 23.82
CA LEU A 233 -33.97 12.83 24.47
C LEU A 233 -33.75 11.55 23.65
N GLU A 234 -34.81 10.99 23.08
CA GLU A 234 -34.73 9.80 22.22
C GLU A 234 -33.97 10.08 20.92
N GLN A 235 -34.14 11.26 20.33
CA GLN A 235 -33.36 11.71 19.17
C GLN A 235 -31.87 11.85 19.52
N GLU A 236 -31.55 12.41 20.69
CA GLU A 236 -30.17 12.57 21.14
C GLU A 236 -29.50 11.23 21.45
N ILE A 237 -30.23 10.29 22.06
CA ILE A 237 -29.77 8.90 22.26
C ILE A 237 -29.49 8.23 20.92
N LYS A 238 -30.42 8.28 19.95
CA LYS A 238 -30.21 7.69 18.61
C LYS A 238 -28.99 8.29 17.90
N ALA A 239 -28.84 9.61 17.93
CA ALA A 239 -27.69 10.28 17.33
C ALA A 239 -26.37 9.87 18.02
N GLN A 240 -26.38 9.63 19.33
CA GLN A 240 -25.21 9.17 20.07
C GLN A 240 -24.89 7.68 19.78
N GLU A 241 -25.90 6.83 19.69
CA GLU A 241 -25.77 5.41 19.29
C GLU A 241 -25.21 5.28 17.87
N GLU A 242 -25.69 6.08 16.92
CA GLU A 242 -25.16 6.12 15.55
C GLU A 242 -23.68 6.55 15.52
N ARG A 243 -23.30 7.60 16.26
CA ARG A 243 -21.88 8.01 16.37
C ARG A 243 -21.01 6.90 16.95
N GLN A 244 -21.50 6.19 17.96
CA GLN A 244 -20.77 5.09 18.58
C GLN A 244 -20.62 3.92 17.59
N CYS A 245 -21.68 3.55 16.89
CA CYS A 245 -21.66 2.50 15.88
C CYS A 245 -20.68 2.84 14.73
N GLN A 246 -20.69 4.09 14.26
CA GLN A 246 -19.75 4.56 13.24
C GLN A 246 -18.29 4.53 13.72
N LEU A 247 -18.03 4.87 14.99
CA LEU A 247 -16.67 4.81 15.55
C LEU A 247 -16.18 3.37 15.68
N GLU A 248 -17.03 2.46 16.15
CA GLU A 248 -16.74 1.03 16.27
C GLU A 248 -16.47 0.39 14.89
N GLU A 249 -17.28 0.73 13.89
CA GLU A 249 -17.10 0.25 12.52
C GLU A 249 -15.80 0.77 11.88
N LYS A 250 -15.47 2.04 12.09
CA LYS A 250 -14.17 2.61 11.68
C LYS A 250 -13.00 1.86 12.31
N MET A 251 -13.05 1.63 13.63
CA MET A 251 -11.99 0.89 14.33
C MET A 251 -11.87 -0.55 13.82
N ALA A 252 -12.99 -1.26 13.61
CA ALA A 252 -12.98 -2.65 13.15
C ALA A 252 -12.42 -2.76 11.72
N THR A 253 -12.77 -1.81 10.85
CA THR A 253 -12.26 -1.76 9.48
C THR A 253 -10.77 -1.47 9.45
N GLU A 254 -10.32 -0.49 10.23
CA GLU A 254 -8.90 -0.17 10.33
C GLU A 254 -8.10 -1.37 10.84
N GLN A 255 -8.65 -2.11 11.81
CA GLN A 255 -8.07 -3.38 12.27
C GLN A 255 -7.98 -4.42 11.15
N GLN A 256 -9.06 -4.69 10.41
CA GLN A 256 -9.03 -5.66 9.30
C GLN A 256 -8.03 -5.28 8.20
N ASN A 257 -8.00 -4.00 7.82
CA ASN A 257 -7.05 -3.50 6.83
C ASN A 257 -5.61 -3.64 7.32
N ASN A 258 -5.35 -3.30 8.58
CA ASN A 258 -4.03 -3.46 9.16
C ASN A 258 -3.62 -4.93 9.26
N GLU A 259 -4.53 -5.83 9.64
CA GLU A 259 -4.25 -7.27 9.68
C GLU A 259 -3.88 -7.84 8.31
N GLU A 260 -4.63 -7.51 7.26
CA GLU A 260 -4.35 -7.99 5.91
C GLU A 260 -3.03 -7.44 5.36
N ARG A 261 -2.73 -6.17 5.67
CA ARG A 261 -1.46 -5.55 5.31
C ARG A 261 -0.28 -6.16 6.07
N VAL A 262 -0.44 -6.39 7.37
CA VAL A 262 0.57 -7.06 8.21
C VAL A 262 0.82 -8.48 7.69
N ARG A 263 -0.21 -9.22 7.27
CA ARG A 263 -0.05 -10.52 6.62
C ARG A 263 0.83 -10.44 5.36
N GLN A 264 0.57 -9.48 4.48
CA GLN A 264 1.36 -9.29 3.25
C GLN A 264 2.81 -8.91 3.54
N VAL A 265 3.04 -8.05 4.54
CA VAL A 265 4.41 -7.67 4.96
C VAL A 265 5.15 -8.86 5.57
N ILE A 266 4.50 -9.62 6.47
CA ILE A 266 5.09 -10.82 7.09
C ILE A 266 5.47 -11.83 6.02
N GLN A 267 4.56 -12.13 5.08
CA GLN A 267 4.84 -13.09 4.01
C GLN A 267 6.07 -12.67 3.19
N ARG A 268 6.17 -11.38 2.83
CA ARG A 268 7.32 -10.84 2.10
C ARG A 268 8.61 -10.93 2.93
N MET A 269 8.56 -10.57 4.21
CA MET A 269 9.73 -10.67 5.10
C MET A 269 10.20 -12.12 5.26
N GLU A 270 9.27 -13.08 5.33
CA GLU A 270 9.60 -14.51 5.37
C GLU A 270 10.27 -14.98 4.08
N GLU A 271 9.77 -14.55 2.91
CA GLU A 271 10.37 -14.84 1.60
C GLU A 271 11.78 -14.24 1.48
N GLU A 272 11.97 -12.98 1.89
CA GLU A 272 13.26 -12.29 1.89
C GLU A 272 14.25 -12.94 2.87
N MET A 273 13.81 -13.27 4.09
CA MET A 273 14.63 -13.95 5.11
C MET A 273 15.05 -15.36 4.64
N LEU A 274 14.13 -16.14 4.06
CA LEU A 274 14.44 -17.47 3.55
C LEU A 274 15.47 -17.40 2.42
N PHE A 275 15.30 -16.42 1.52
CA PHE A 275 16.26 -16.20 0.45
C PHE A 275 17.63 -15.83 1.00
N GLN A 276 17.70 -14.92 1.98
CA GLN A 276 18.94 -14.48 2.58
C GLN A 276 19.66 -15.64 3.30
N GLN A 277 18.94 -16.47 4.05
CA GLN A 277 19.49 -17.71 4.63
C GLN A 277 20.02 -18.67 3.56
N GLN A 278 19.34 -18.76 2.41
CA GLN A 278 19.80 -19.62 1.32
C GLN A 278 21.08 -19.09 0.67
N GLU A 279 21.23 -17.78 0.53
CA GLU A 279 22.45 -17.15 0.00
C GLU A 279 23.62 -17.24 0.98
N THR A 280 23.41 -16.96 2.27
CA THR A 280 24.47 -17.10 3.29
C THR A 280 24.96 -18.53 3.36
N LYS A 281 24.04 -19.49 3.35
CA LYS A 281 24.38 -20.92 3.27
C LYS A 281 25.16 -21.26 2.01
N ARG A 282 24.75 -20.76 0.83
CA ARG A 282 25.47 -20.99 -0.43
C ARG A 282 26.89 -20.39 -0.42
N ALA A 283 27.05 -19.21 0.17
CA ALA A 283 28.34 -18.56 0.33
C ALA A 283 29.25 -19.37 1.26
N MET A 284 28.73 -19.78 2.43
CA MET A 284 29.43 -20.61 3.40
C MET A 284 29.83 -21.98 2.81
N ASP A 285 28.92 -22.67 2.13
CA ASP A 285 29.19 -23.93 1.43
C ASP A 285 30.31 -23.76 0.38
N SER A 286 30.35 -22.61 -0.31
CA SER A 286 31.42 -22.31 -1.26
C SER A 286 32.77 -22.10 -0.58
N LYS A 287 32.80 -21.39 0.55
CA LYS A 287 34.02 -21.18 1.33
C LYS A 287 34.54 -22.48 1.94
N LEU A 288 33.66 -23.33 2.48
CA LEU A 288 34.01 -24.65 3.00
C LEU A 288 34.65 -25.53 1.92
N ARG A 289 34.09 -25.53 0.69
CA ARG A 289 34.69 -26.25 -0.44
C ARG A 289 36.08 -25.72 -0.82
N GLU A 290 36.25 -24.39 -0.83
CA GLU A 290 37.54 -23.78 -1.14
C GLU A 290 38.58 -24.04 -0.05
N GLN A 291 38.18 -23.98 1.22
CA GLN A 291 39.01 -24.34 2.36
C GLN A 291 39.46 -25.80 2.28
N ALA A 292 38.54 -26.73 1.99
CA ALA A 292 38.87 -28.15 1.81
C ALA A 292 39.89 -28.36 0.68
N ALA A 293 39.72 -27.68 -0.45
CA ALA A 293 40.68 -27.74 -1.56
C ALA A 293 42.05 -27.14 -1.18
N LEU A 294 42.10 -26.05 -0.39
CA LEU A 294 43.35 -25.48 0.10
C LEU A 294 44.09 -26.45 1.03
N MET A 295 43.37 -27.18 1.89
CA MET A 295 43.94 -28.20 2.76
C MET A 295 44.50 -29.40 1.94
N GLU A 296 43.74 -29.89 0.95
CA GLU A 296 44.17 -30.99 0.08
C GLU A 296 45.45 -30.64 -0.71
N ASN A 297 45.58 -29.38 -1.12
CA ASN A 297 46.76 -28.89 -1.84
C ASN A 297 47.92 -28.42 -0.92
N GLY A 298 47.80 -28.61 0.40
CA GLY A 298 48.86 -28.31 1.37
C GLY A 298 49.03 -26.83 1.78
N PHE A 299 48.05 -25.97 1.47
CA PHE A 299 48.09 -24.53 1.80
C PHE A 299 47.49 -24.23 3.18
N GLN A 300 48.07 -24.80 4.25
CA GLN A 300 47.49 -24.76 5.60
C GLN A 300 47.25 -23.35 6.14
N GLU A 301 48.18 -22.43 5.95
CA GLU A 301 48.07 -21.04 6.44
C GLU A 301 46.87 -20.31 5.81
N LYS A 302 46.64 -20.50 4.51
CA LYS A 302 45.50 -19.91 3.80
C LYS A 302 44.18 -20.55 4.22
N ALA A 303 44.16 -21.86 4.42
CA ALA A 303 42.97 -22.58 4.90
C ALA A 303 42.59 -22.13 6.32
N ASN A 304 43.57 -21.90 7.20
CA ASN A 304 43.33 -21.40 8.55
C ASN A 304 42.83 -19.95 8.54
N LYS A 305 43.39 -19.07 7.69
CA LYS A 305 42.90 -17.70 7.56
C LYS A 305 41.44 -17.66 7.08
N MET A 306 41.10 -18.50 6.10
CA MET A 306 39.73 -18.66 5.63
C MET A 306 38.81 -19.22 6.72
N ALA A 307 39.30 -20.12 7.58
CA ALA A 307 38.56 -20.61 8.75
C ALA A 307 38.18 -19.48 9.70
N CYS A 308 39.12 -18.59 10.01
CA CYS A 308 38.87 -17.42 10.85
C CYS A 308 37.85 -16.47 10.22
N GLU A 309 37.94 -16.22 8.91
CA GLU A 309 36.97 -15.38 8.20
C GLU A 309 35.55 -15.98 8.24
N MET A 310 35.41 -17.30 8.13
CA MET A 310 34.10 -17.97 8.27
C MET A 310 33.55 -17.90 9.70
N ALA A 311 34.40 -18.06 10.71
CA ALA A 311 33.98 -17.99 12.11
C ALA A 311 33.44 -16.60 12.49
N VAL A 312 34.01 -15.54 11.93
CA VAL A 312 33.51 -14.16 12.11
C VAL A 312 32.15 -13.98 11.43
N GLU A 313 31.95 -14.56 10.24
CA GLU A 313 30.67 -14.46 9.50
C GLU A 313 29.55 -15.35 10.08
N GLU A 314 29.86 -16.34 10.93
CA GLU A 314 28.86 -17.12 11.68
C GLU A 314 28.36 -16.40 12.95
N GLU A 315 29.11 -15.43 13.45
CA GLU A 315 28.76 -14.64 14.64
C GLU A 315 27.96 -13.35 14.34
N GLU A 316 27.89 -12.93 13.06
CA GLU A 316 27.08 -11.80 12.55
C GLU A 316 25.67 -12.22 12.10
#